data_AF-A0A5J9U4I9-F1
#
_entry.id   AF-A0A5J9U4I9-F1
#
_cell.length_a   1.000
_cell.length_b   1.000
_cell.length_c   1.000
_cell.angle_alpha   90.00
_cell.angle_beta   90.00
_cell.angle_gamma   90.00
#
_symmetry.space_group_name_H-M   'P 1'
#
loop_
_entity.id
_entity.type
_entity.pdbx_description
1 polymer ?
#
loop_
_entity_poly.entity_id
_entity_poly.type
_entity_poly.pdbx_seq_one_letter_code
_entity_poly.pdbx_strand_id
1 'polypeptide(L)'
;MSPPAMAAALPEPGVIEAEFARLGTEQVLRKTWELTSPWTTTEIKVPVKFIVGDLDLTYHSPGIQDFIHKGGFKKFVPLLDDVVVMKDVGHFIND
;
A
#
# COMPACT_ATOMS: atom_id res chain seq x y z
N MET A 1 26.08 3.53 20.14
CA MET A 1 25.21 2.42 20.59
C MET A 1 24.05 2.35 19.60
N SER A 2 24.01 1.31 18.76
CA SER A 2 22.87 1.08 17.87
C SER A 2 21.71 0.47 18.67
N PRO A 3 20.44 0.83 18.41
CA PRO A 3 19.31 0.20 19.07
C PRO A 3 19.22 -1.29 18.68
N PRO A 4 18.81 -2.18 19.60
CA PRO A 4 18.66 -3.59 19.29
C PRO A 4 17.49 -3.80 18.32
N ALA A 5 17.68 -4.68 17.34
CA ALA A 5 16.60 -5.13 16.48
C ALA A 5 15.59 -5.92 17.32
N MET A 6 14.38 -5.39 17.44
CA MET A 6 13.28 -6.05 18.14
C MET A 6 12.72 -7.12 17.18
N ALA A 7 13.23 -8.34 17.28
CA ALA A 7 12.61 -9.49 16.64
C ALA A 7 11.30 -9.79 17.37
N ALA A 8 10.19 -9.21 16.91
CA ALA A 8 8.87 -9.57 17.40
C ALA A 8 8.55 -11.00 16.95
N ALA A 9 8.33 -11.91 17.89
CA ALA A 9 7.75 -13.21 17.60
C ALA A 9 6.39 -13.01 16.92
N LEU A 10 6.13 -13.74 15.84
CA LEU A 10 4.85 -13.66 15.14
C LEU A 10 3.73 -14.15 16.09
N PRO A 11 2.59 -13.43 16.19
CA PRO A 11 1.49 -13.84 17.05
C PRO A 11 0.90 -15.19 16.62
N GLU A 12 0.29 -15.89 17.57
CA GLU A 12 -0.52 -17.07 17.28
C GLU A 12 -1.69 -16.70 16.33
N PRO A 13 -2.07 -17.59 15.39
CA PRO A 13 -3.19 -17.36 14.49
C PRO A 13 -4.48 -17.01 15.25
N GLY A 14 -5.23 -16.01 14.79
CA GLY A 14 -6.48 -15.57 15.42
C GLY A 14 -6.34 -14.42 16.41
N VAL A 15 -5.13 -14.17 16.97
CA VAL A 15 -4.91 -13.08 17.92
C VAL A 15 -5.03 -11.71 17.24
N ILE A 16 -4.47 -11.60 16.03
CA ILE A 16 -4.51 -10.38 15.24
C ILE A 16 -5.97 -10.10 14.84
N GLU A 17 -6.68 -11.11 14.36
CA GLU A 17 -8.06 -11.02 13.90
C GLU A 17 -9.00 -10.55 15.03
N ALA A 18 -8.84 -11.09 16.24
CA ALA A 18 -9.59 -10.66 17.41
C ALA A 18 -9.25 -9.21 17.81
N GLU A 19 -7.98 -8.79 17.67
CA GLU A 19 -7.58 -7.41 17.94
C GLU A 19 -8.16 -6.42 16.92
N PHE A 20 -8.13 -6.74 15.63
CA PHE A 20 -8.74 -5.92 14.58
C PHE A 20 -10.26 -5.82 14.77
N ALA A 21 -10.93 -6.92 15.13
CA ALA A 21 -12.36 -6.92 15.46
C ALA A 21 -12.68 -6.04 16.68
N ARG A 22 -11.83 -6.06 17.72
CA ARG A 22 -12.00 -5.23 18.92
C ARG A 22 -11.76 -3.74 18.65
N LEU A 23 -10.72 -3.41 17.91
CA LEU A 23 -10.33 -2.03 17.65
C LEU A 23 -11.26 -1.36 16.62
N GLY A 24 -11.76 -2.13 15.65
CA GLY A 24 -12.57 -1.64 14.55
C GLY A 24 -11.74 -0.94 13.46
N THR A 25 -12.26 -0.95 12.24
CA THR A 25 -11.57 -0.49 11.03
C THR A 25 -11.08 0.96 11.14
N GLU A 26 -11.91 1.86 11.66
CA GLU A 26 -11.56 3.28 11.78
C GLU A 26 -10.32 3.52 12.65
N GLN A 27 -10.25 2.87 13.82
CA GLN A 27 -9.13 3.02 14.73
C GLN A 27 -7.85 2.40 14.18
N VAL A 28 -7.96 1.28 13.47
CA VAL A 28 -6.83 0.64 12.79
C VAL A 28 -6.26 1.55 11.70
N LEU A 29 -7.12 2.16 10.88
CA LEU A 29 -6.69 3.10 9.83
C LEU A 29 -6.07 4.36 10.43
N ARG A 30 -6.68 4.92 11.49
CA ARG A 30 -6.14 6.09 12.20
C ARG A 30 -4.74 5.79 12.77
N LYS A 31 -4.58 4.65 13.46
CA LYS A 31 -3.27 4.26 14.01
C LYS A 31 -2.24 4.03 12.93
N THR A 32 -2.60 3.36 11.84
CA THR A 32 -1.71 3.17 10.69
C THR A 32 -1.25 4.51 10.13
N TRP A 33 -2.17 5.48 9.99
CA TRP A 33 -1.84 6.83 9.54
C TRP A 33 -0.88 7.56 10.50
N GLU A 34 -1.15 7.51 11.80
CA GLU A 34 -0.29 8.13 12.82
C GLU A 34 1.12 7.51 12.84
N LEU A 35 1.19 6.18 12.84
CA LEU A 35 2.45 5.44 12.87
C LEU A 35 3.26 5.63 11.58
N THR A 36 2.60 5.89 10.45
CA THR A 36 3.29 6.12 9.16
C THR A 36 3.73 7.57 8.92
N SER A 37 3.40 8.50 9.83
CA SER A 37 3.78 9.90 9.73
C SER A 37 5.29 10.18 9.55
N PRO A 38 6.25 9.39 10.11
CA PRO A 38 7.67 9.63 9.88
C PRO A 38 8.11 9.48 8.42
N TRP A 39 7.34 8.75 7.59
CA TRP A 39 7.63 8.57 6.17
C TRP A 39 6.96 9.60 5.26
N THR A 40 6.35 10.64 5.84
CA THR A 40 5.73 11.73 5.09
C THR A 40 6.71 12.29 4.06
N THR A 41 6.28 12.37 2.79
CA THR A 41 7.09 12.83 1.64
C THR A 41 8.35 12.02 1.29
N THR A 42 8.56 10.86 1.91
CA THR A 42 9.71 10.01 1.59
C THR A 42 9.51 9.29 0.26
N GLU A 43 10.59 9.11 -0.50
CA GLU A 43 10.61 8.34 -1.74
C GLU A 43 10.84 6.84 -1.50
N ILE A 44 10.21 6.00 -2.31
CA ILE A 44 10.51 4.57 -2.43
C ILE A 44 11.60 4.39 -3.50
N LYS A 45 12.82 4.05 -3.06
CA LYS A 45 14.01 3.94 -3.93
C LYS A 45 14.34 2.53 -4.42
N VAL A 46 13.37 1.63 -4.35
CA VAL A 46 13.47 0.28 -4.94
C VAL A 46 12.89 0.34 -6.35
N PRO A 47 13.45 -0.37 -7.36
CA PRO A 47 12.81 -0.52 -8.66
C PRO A 47 11.42 -1.15 -8.54
N VAL A 48 10.41 -0.56 -9.19
CA VAL A 48 9.02 -1.00 -9.07
C VAL A 48 8.40 -1.27 -10.44
N LYS A 49 7.74 -2.43 -10.57
CA LYS A 49 6.79 -2.72 -11.63
C LYS A 49 5.38 -2.69 -11.06
N PHE A 50 4.55 -1.77 -11.54
CA PHE A 50 3.14 -1.66 -11.15
C PHE A 50 2.24 -2.19 -12.27
N ILE A 51 1.33 -3.09 -11.90
CA ILE A 51 0.40 -3.78 -12.81
C ILE A 51 -0.98 -3.69 -12.17
N VAL A 52 -1.99 -3.28 -12.93
CA VAL A 52 -3.37 -3.13 -12.45
C VAL A 52 -4.36 -3.53 -13.55
N GLY A 53 -5.51 -4.08 -13.17
CA GLY A 53 -6.61 -4.35 -14.08
C GLY A 53 -7.41 -3.08 -14.42
N ASP A 54 -7.90 -2.98 -15.65
CA ASP A 54 -8.76 -1.86 -16.09
C ASP A 54 -10.16 -1.89 -15.47
N LEU A 55 -10.58 -2.99 -14.83
CA LEU A 55 -11.82 -3.11 -14.07
C LEU A 55 -11.58 -3.09 -12.54
N ASP A 56 -10.35 -2.86 -12.08
CA ASP A 56 -10.03 -2.79 -10.65
C ASP A 56 -10.72 -1.58 -9.98
N LEU A 57 -11.45 -1.83 -8.89
CA LEU A 57 -12.15 -0.79 -8.12
C LEU A 57 -11.19 0.29 -7.58
N THR A 58 -9.97 -0.09 -7.23
CA THR A 58 -8.94 0.83 -6.71
C THR A 58 -8.43 1.75 -7.81
N TYR A 59 -8.33 1.25 -9.05
CA TYR A 59 -7.92 2.04 -10.21
C TYR A 59 -8.95 3.10 -10.60
N HIS A 60 -10.24 2.85 -10.31
CA HIS A 60 -11.35 3.79 -10.56
C HIS A 60 -11.74 4.64 -9.36
N SER A 61 -10.99 4.55 -8.25
CA SER A 61 -11.22 5.43 -7.10
C SER A 61 -10.87 6.89 -7.47
N PRO A 62 -11.61 7.88 -6.94
CA PRO A 62 -11.42 9.28 -7.32
C PRO A 62 -9.96 9.74 -7.22
N GLY A 63 -9.43 10.30 -8.31
CA GLY A 63 -8.07 10.85 -8.37
C GLY A 63 -6.93 9.83 -8.57
N ILE A 64 -7.19 8.53 -8.51
CA ILE A 64 -6.13 7.51 -8.61
C ILE A 64 -5.50 7.45 -10.00
N GLN A 65 -6.28 7.47 -11.08
CA GLN A 65 -5.72 7.47 -12.43
C GLN A 65 -4.84 8.70 -12.70
N ASP A 66 -5.26 9.87 -12.20
CA ASP A 66 -4.48 11.10 -12.29
C ASP A 66 -3.18 10.98 -11.50
N PHE A 67 -3.24 10.44 -10.28
CA PHE A 67 -2.05 10.19 -9.48
C PHE A 67 -1.06 9.25 -10.20
N ILE A 68 -1.55 8.13 -10.74
CA ILE A 68 -0.73 7.12 -11.43
C ILE A 68 -0.11 7.69 -12.72
N HIS A 69 -0.93 8.28 -13.59
CA HIS A 69 -0.52 8.61 -14.96
C HIS A 69 -0.02 10.03 -15.16
N LYS A 70 -0.37 10.98 -14.28
CA LYS A 70 0.04 12.40 -14.40
C LYS A 70 1.26 12.73 -13.52
N GLY A 71 2.05 11.73 -13.15
CA GLY A 71 3.35 11.89 -12.48
C GLY A 71 3.31 11.94 -10.95
N GLY A 72 2.12 11.91 -10.33
CA GLY A 72 1.98 11.84 -8.87
C GLY A 72 2.67 10.61 -8.28
N PHE A 73 2.50 9.45 -8.91
CA PHE A 73 3.08 8.19 -8.45
C PHE A 73 4.60 8.17 -8.64
N LYS A 74 5.07 8.58 -9.82
CA LYS A 74 6.52 8.66 -10.13
C LYS A 74 7.27 9.66 -9.26
N LYS A 75 6.59 10.70 -8.73
CA LYS A 75 7.16 11.62 -7.73
C LYS A 75 7.59 10.89 -6.45
N PHE A 76 6.81 9.91 -5.99
CA PHE A 76 7.11 9.15 -4.77
C PHE A 76 7.88 7.85 -5.05
N VAL A 77 7.84 7.35 -6.29
CA VAL A 77 8.52 6.12 -6.75
C VAL A 77 9.38 6.46 -7.97
N PRO A 78 10.57 7.08 -7.81
CA PRO A 78 11.37 7.57 -8.93
C PRO A 78 11.85 6.47 -9.88
N LEU A 79 11.99 5.22 -9.39
CA LEU A 79 12.41 4.05 -10.17
C LEU A 79 11.22 3.19 -10.63
N LEU A 80 10.05 3.81 -10.84
CA LEU A 80 8.88 3.17 -11.42
C LEU A 80 9.05 2.96 -12.93
N ASP A 81 8.99 1.70 -13.35
CA ASP A 81 8.85 1.29 -14.74
C ASP A 81 7.47 1.65 -15.31
N ASP A 82 7.30 1.55 -16.62
CA ASP A 82 6.01 1.81 -17.27
C ASP A 82 4.89 0.99 -16.61
N VAL A 83 3.83 1.71 -16.21
CA VAL A 83 2.62 1.15 -15.62
C VAL A 83 1.92 0.26 -16.64
N VAL A 84 1.55 -0.95 -16.22
CA VAL A 84 0.80 -1.88 -17.05
C VAL A 84 -0.66 -1.87 -16.61
N VAL A 85 -1.55 -1.56 -17.56
CA VAL A 85 -3.00 -1.66 -17.37
C VAL A 85 -3.50 -2.84 -18.20
N MET A 86 -4.01 -3.88 -17.53
CA MET A 86 -4.50 -5.10 -18.18
C MET A 86 -5.96 -4.94 -18.57
N LYS A 87 -6.26 -5.18 -19.85
CA LYS A 87 -7.60 -5.05 -20.43
C LYS A 87 -8.51 -6.19 -19.96
N ASP A 88 -9.76 -5.86 -19.64
CA ASP A 88 -10.81 -6.78 -19.18
C ASP A 88 -10.45 -7.56 -17.89
N VAL A 89 -9.65 -6.95 -17.00
CA VAL A 89 -9.15 -7.60 -15.76
C VAL A 89 -9.61 -6.83 -14.52
N GLY A 90 -10.16 -7.56 -13.55
CA GLY A 90 -10.63 -7.01 -12.27
C GLY A 90 -9.55 -6.91 -11.19
N HIS A 91 -9.98 -6.91 -9.93
CA HIS A 91 -9.10 -6.75 -8.77
C HIS A 91 -8.14 -7.94 -8.55
N PHE A 92 -8.61 -9.15 -8.84
CA PHE A 92 -7.86 -10.39 -8.62
C PHE A 92 -7.10 -10.79 -9.88
N ILE A 93 -5.98 -10.12 -10.13
CA ILE A 93 -5.16 -10.30 -11.33
C ILE A 93 -4.31 -11.59 -11.34
N ASN A 94 -4.10 -12.19 -10.17
CA ASN A 94 -3.21 -13.33 -9.96
C ASN A 94 -3.95 -14.66 -9.74
N ASP A 95 -5.28 -14.64 -9.80
CA ASP A 95 -6.14 -15.82 -9.58
C ASP A 95 -6.27 -16.67 -10.85
#